data_AF-A0A652K6I0-F1
#
_entry.id   AF-A0A652K6I0-F1
#
_cell.length_a   1.000
_cell.length_b   1.000
_cell.length_c   1.000
_cell.angle_alpha   90.00
_cell.angle_beta   90.00
_cell.angle_gamma   90.00
#
_symmetry.space_group_name_H-M   'P 1'
#
loop_
_entity.id
_entity.type
_entity.pdbx_description
1 polymer ?
#
loop_
_entity_poly.entity_id
_entity_poly.type
_entity_poly.pdbx_seq_one_letter_code
_entity_poly.pdbx_strand_id
1 'polypeptide(L)'
;MREQDERSNVEAEPTADLGAALLQIATPLEKHAEDEAMKTVHQALTMQDTIGTLELAQLTDRLLTQCAGLTVGIETIPADERPVRGRGALRDWAQLQQDGPGDGPLGTWSYARQLAVVARSMVTALREHRETTEGRAPYIGRPGLPPLTPSSP
;
A
#
# COMPACT_ATOMS: atom_id res chain seq x y z
N MET A 1 54.14 -34.35 13.48
CA MET A 1 53.58 -34.56 12.12
C MET A 1 52.27 -35.33 12.30
N ARG A 2 51.15 -34.78 11.80
CA ARG A 2 49.72 -35.09 12.08
C ARG A 2 49.24 -34.44 13.39
N GLU A 3 48.71 -33.21 13.44
CA GLU A 3 47.75 -32.47 12.59
C GLU A 3 46.39 -33.15 12.42
N GLN A 4 45.35 -32.41 12.85
CA GLN A 4 43.92 -32.47 12.52
C GLN A 4 43.16 -33.65 13.17
N ASP A 5 42.12 -33.41 13.98
CA ASP A 5 40.85 -32.87 13.49
C ASP A 5 40.06 -32.21 14.65
N GLU A 6 40.22 -30.90 14.83
CA GLU A 6 39.22 -30.06 15.53
C GLU A 6 37.98 -30.04 14.65
N ARG A 7 37.03 -30.94 14.93
CA ARG A 7 35.68 -30.81 14.39
C ARG A 7 35.00 -29.66 15.11
N SER A 8 35.22 -28.46 14.58
CA SER A 8 34.37 -27.30 14.76
C SER A 8 32.92 -27.70 14.51
N ASN A 9 32.20 -27.95 15.60
CA ASN A 9 30.75 -27.95 15.61
C ASN A 9 30.32 -26.48 15.46
N VAL A 10 30.33 -26.00 14.22
CA VAL A 10 29.69 -24.73 13.87
C VAL A 10 28.20 -25.00 13.94
N GLU A 11 27.61 -24.76 15.12
CA GLU A 11 26.19 -24.52 15.24
C GLU A 11 25.86 -23.41 14.24
N ALA A 12 25.14 -23.78 13.18
CA ALA A 12 24.51 -22.80 12.31
C ALA A 12 23.49 -22.06 13.18
N GLU A 13 23.87 -20.88 13.68
CA GLU A 13 22.90 -19.95 14.24
C GLU A 13 21.78 -19.79 13.19
N PRO A 14 20.51 -19.97 13.59
CA PRO A 14 19.42 -19.63 12.70
C PRO A 14 19.52 -18.12 12.51
N THR A 15 20.06 -17.69 11.37
CA THR A 15 19.87 -16.32 10.88
C THR A 15 18.36 -16.17 10.73
N ALA A 16 17.72 -15.70 11.79
CA ALA A 16 16.31 -15.41 11.81
C ALA A 16 16.07 -14.48 10.61
N ASP A 17 15.26 -14.95 9.66
CA ASP A 17 14.85 -14.16 8.51
C ASP A 17 13.96 -13.01 9.02
N LEU A 18 14.63 -11.96 9.50
CA LEU A 18 14.03 -10.72 9.95
C LEU A 18 13.23 -10.09 8.80
N GLY A 19 13.60 -10.34 7.54
CA GLY A 19 12.86 -9.87 6.37
C GLY A 19 11.44 -10.44 6.33
N ALA A 20 11.30 -11.75 6.45
CA ALA A 20 9.98 -12.40 6.49
C ALA A 20 9.16 -11.96 7.70
N ALA A 21 9.77 -11.84 8.89
CA ALA A 21 9.08 -11.38 10.09
C ALA A 21 8.62 -9.91 10.00
N LEU A 22 9.46 -9.03 9.44
CA LEU A 22 9.13 -7.62 9.22
C LEU A 22 8.03 -7.47 8.16
N LEU A 23 8.06 -8.26 7.09
CA LEU A 23 6.99 -8.30 6.08
C LEU A 23 5.64 -8.76 6.67
N GLN A 24 5.67 -9.74 7.58
CA GLN A 24 4.48 -10.21 8.30
C GLN A 24 3.87 -9.15 9.22
N ILE A 25 4.66 -8.21 9.72
CA ILE A 25 4.19 -7.07 10.56
C ILE A 25 3.77 -5.88 9.69
N ALA A 26 4.51 -5.60 8.62
CA ALA A 26 4.24 -4.49 7.72
C ALA A 26 2.93 -4.69 6.95
N THR A 27 2.64 -5.92 6.49
CA THR A 27 1.46 -6.19 5.68
C THR A 27 0.12 -5.87 6.41
N PRO A 28 -0.09 -6.28 7.67
CA PRO A 28 -1.27 -5.85 8.44
C PRO A 28 -1.35 -4.34 8.66
N LEU A 29 -0.22 -3.67 8.89
CA LEU A 29 -0.19 -2.23 9.12
C LEU A 29 -0.56 -1.45 7.84
N GLU A 30 -0.03 -1.85 6.70
CA GLU A 30 -0.40 -1.30 5.39
C GLU A 30 -1.89 -1.51 5.08
N LYS A 31 -2.39 -2.74 5.30
CA LYS A 31 -3.81 -3.05 5.11
C LYS A 31 -4.70 -2.20 6.02
N HIS A 32 -4.30 -2.01 7.28
CA HIS A 32 -5.01 -1.15 8.20
C HIS A 32 -5.01 0.32 7.72
N ALA A 33 -3.88 0.84 7.26
CA ALA A 33 -3.79 2.19 6.72
C ALA A 33 -4.66 2.39 5.47
N GLU A 34 -4.69 1.40 4.56
CA GLU A 34 -5.59 1.38 3.41
C GLU A 34 -7.07 1.38 3.82
N ASP A 35 -7.44 0.60 4.84
CA ASP A 35 -8.81 0.51 5.33
C ASP A 35 -9.25 1.83 5.98
N GLU A 36 -8.40 2.47 6.79
CA GLU A 36 -8.67 3.80 7.34
C GLU A 36 -8.79 4.87 6.25
N ALA A 37 -7.96 4.78 5.20
CA ALA A 37 -8.11 5.64 4.04
C ALA A 37 -9.45 5.42 3.34
N MET A 38 -9.87 4.17 3.13
CA MET A 38 -11.15 3.86 2.50
C MET A 38 -12.37 4.31 3.33
N LYS A 39 -12.29 4.27 4.66
CA LYS A 39 -13.33 4.85 5.54
C LYS A 39 -13.44 6.36 5.34
N THR A 40 -12.31 7.05 5.27
CA THR A 40 -12.24 8.51 5.07
C THR A 40 -12.75 8.90 3.68
N VAL A 41 -12.36 8.14 2.65
CA VAL A 41 -12.89 8.26 1.29
C VAL A 41 -14.41 8.10 1.28
N HIS A 42 -14.93 7.07 1.96
CA HIS A 42 -16.37 6.84 2.02
C HIS A 42 -17.08 8.04 2.65
N GLN A 43 -16.58 8.51 3.80
CA GLN A 43 -17.11 9.70 4.49
C GLN A 43 -17.19 10.89 3.53
N ALA A 44 -16.11 11.21 2.80
CA ALA A 44 -16.07 12.34 1.86
C ALA A 44 -17.01 12.19 0.66
N LEU A 45 -17.19 10.97 0.15
CA LEU A 45 -18.03 10.73 -1.02
C LEU A 45 -19.52 10.69 -0.68
N THR A 46 -19.89 10.31 0.54
CA THR A 46 -21.30 10.27 1.01
C THR A 46 -21.73 11.52 1.77
N MET A 47 -20.80 12.43 2.03
CA MET A 47 -21.04 13.69 2.71
C MET A 47 -22.09 14.54 1.97
N GLN A 48 -23.02 15.10 2.73
CA GLN A 48 -24.02 16.05 2.24
C GLN A 48 -23.47 17.50 2.31
N ASP A 49 -24.08 18.42 1.55
CA ASP A 49 -23.69 19.84 1.49
C ASP A 49 -23.90 20.63 2.79
N THR A 50 -24.36 19.99 3.86
CA THR A 50 -24.64 20.60 5.17
C THR A 50 -23.52 20.44 6.20
N ILE A 51 -22.39 19.81 5.84
CA ILE A 51 -21.26 19.66 6.74
C ILE A 51 -20.71 21.04 7.18
N GLY A 52 -20.36 21.17 8.46
CA GLY A 52 -19.74 22.39 8.97
C GLY A 52 -18.35 22.64 8.36
N THR A 53 -17.98 23.90 8.18
CA THR A 53 -16.69 24.29 7.56
C THR A 53 -15.47 23.68 8.27
N LEU A 54 -15.51 23.61 9.62
CA LEU A 54 -14.43 23.00 10.40
C LEU A 54 -14.30 21.50 10.12
N GLU A 55 -15.42 20.78 10.05
CA GLU A 55 -15.43 19.34 9.82
C GLU A 55 -14.97 19.01 8.40
N LEU A 56 -15.36 19.84 7.41
CA LEU A 56 -14.84 19.75 6.04
C LEU A 56 -13.33 19.97 5.99
N ALA A 57 -12.80 20.97 6.70
CA ALA A 57 -11.37 21.24 6.77
C ALA A 57 -10.60 20.06 7.39
N GLN A 58 -11.10 19.50 8.50
CA GLN A 58 -10.50 18.32 9.15
C GLN A 58 -10.58 17.07 8.27
N LEU A 59 -11.65 16.90 7.51
CA LEU A 59 -11.76 15.80 6.55
C LEU A 59 -10.75 15.97 5.40
N THR A 60 -10.60 17.19 4.88
CA THR A 60 -9.65 17.52 3.82
C THR A 60 -8.21 17.25 4.28
N ASP A 61 -7.86 17.66 5.50
CA ASP A 61 -6.53 17.44 6.08
C ASP A 61 -6.19 15.95 6.25
N ARG A 62 -7.18 15.15 6.72
CA ARG A 62 -7.04 13.69 6.79
C ARG A 62 -6.80 13.07 5.42
N LEU A 63 -7.55 13.50 4.40
CA LEU A 63 -7.38 13.03 3.03
C LEU A 63 -6.02 13.41 2.45
N LEU A 64 -5.54 14.64 2.67
CA LEU A 64 -4.21 15.08 2.24
C LEU A 64 -3.11 14.21 2.86
N THR A 65 -3.21 13.97 4.17
CA THR A 65 -2.27 13.11 4.91
C THR A 65 -2.26 11.69 4.35
N GLN A 66 -3.43 11.13 4.08
CA GLN A 66 -3.55 9.78 3.51
C GLN A 66 -3.01 9.71 2.09
N CYS A 67 -3.36 10.66 1.22
CA CYS A 67 -2.82 10.73 -0.14
C CYS A 67 -1.28 10.82 -0.12
N ALA A 68 -0.70 11.62 0.77
CA ALA A 68 0.76 11.70 0.91
C ALA A 68 1.38 10.33 1.28
N GLY A 69 0.80 9.64 2.27
CA GLY A 69 1.28 8.31 2.67
C GLY A 69 1.11 7.25 1.56
N LEU A 70 -0.03 7.25 0.88
CA LEU A 70 -0.33 6.31 -0.21
C LEU A 70 0.57 6.56 -1.44
N THR A 71 0.89 7.82 -1.74
CA THR A 71 1.86 8.19 -2.78
C THR A 71 3.21 7.54 -2.52
N VAL A 72 3.74 7.63 -1.29
CA VAL A 72 5.00 6.96 -0.92
C VAL A 72 4.93 5.47 -1.22
N GLY A 73 3.82 4.81 -0.84
CA GLY A 73 3.62 3.39 -1.12
C GLY A 73 3.57 3.03 -2.61
N ILE A 74 3.02 3.90 -3.46
CA ILE A 74 3.03 3.65 -4.92
C ILE A 74 4.41 3.94 -5.52
N GLU A 75 5.11 4.94 -5.00
CA GLU A 75 6.43 5.31 -5.47
C GLU A 75 7.51 4.27 -5.15
N THR A 76 7.34 3.49 -4.08
CA THR A 76 8.24 2.36 -3.77
C THR A 76 8.11 1.21 -4.77
N ILE A 77 6.99 1.09 -5.50
CA ILE A 77 6.82 0.12 -6.59
C ILE A 77 7.69 0.57 -7.78
N PRO A 78 8.49 -0.32 -8.41
CA PRO A 78 9.24 0.01 -9.63
C PRO A 78 8.34 0.57 -10.74
N ALA A 79 8.81 1.57 -11.47
CA ALA A 79 7.97 2.33 -12.41
C ALA A 79 7.36 1.49 -13.54
N ASP A 80 8.06 0.44 -13.95
CA ASP A 80 7.65 -0.57 -14.93
C ASP A 80 6.61 -1.56 -14.38
N GLU A 81 6.59 -1.78 -13.06
CA GLU A 81 5.64 -2.67 -12.37
C GLU A 81 4.42 -1.93 -11.80
N ARG A 82 4.44 -0.60 -11.76
CA ARG A 82 3.32 0.22 -11.26
C ARG A 82 2.04 -0.02 -12.07
N PRO A 83 0.91 -0.33 -11.42
CA PRO A 83 -0.39 -0.38 -12.08
C PRO A 83 -0.71 0.93 -12.81
N VAL A 84 -1.38 0.84 -13.97
CA VAL A 84 -1.79 2.01 -14.77
C VAL A 84 -2.59 3.01 -13.92
N ARG A 85 -3.50 2.48 -13.08
CA ARG A 85 -4.30 3.26 -12.14
C ARG A 85 -3.43 4.02 -11.14
N GLY A 86 -2.36 3.40 -10.63
CA GLY A 86 -1.42 4.03 -9.71
C GLY A 86 -0.68 5.21 -10.35
N ARG A 87 -0.23 5.05 -11.60
CA ARG A 87 0.40 6.16 -12.36
C ARG A 87 -0.55 7.33 -12.59
N GLY A 88 -1.79 7.04 -12.96
CA GLY A 88 -2.83 8.06 -13.10
C GLY A 88 -3.11 8.79 -11.79
N ALA A 89 -3.25 8.05 -10.70
CA ALA A 89 -3.50 8.62 -9.37
C ALA A 89 -2.34 9.50 -8.87
N LEU A 90 -1.08 9.14 -9.13
CA LEU A 90 0.07 9.98 -8.80
C LEU A 90 0.06 11.31 -9.56
N ARG A 91 -0.29 11.28 -10.85
CA ARG A 91 -0.43 12.50 -11.66
C ARG A 91 -1.56 13.38 -11.14
N ASP A 92 -2.73 12.78 -10.90
CA ASP A 92 -3.91 13.51 -10.43
C ASP A 92 -3.67 14.09 -9.02
N TRP A 93 -2.94 13.37 -8.16
CA TRP A 93 -2.46 13.88 -6.87
C TRP A 93 -1.55 15.09 -7.02
N ALA A 94 -0.53 15.00 -7.87
CA ALA A 94 0.38 16.12 -8.11
C ALA A 94 -0.36 17.37 -8.63
N GLN A 95 -1.38 17.18 -9.47
CA GLN A 95 -2.23 18.27 -9.95
C GLN A 95 -3.03 18.89 -8.80
N LEU A 96 -3.67 18.09 -7.95
CA LEU A 96 -4.43 18.60 -6.79
C LEU A 96 -3.57 19.32 -5.76
N GLN A 97 -2.30 18.94 -5.63
CA GLN A 97 -1.35 19.67 -4.77
C GLN A 97 -1.00 21.05 -5.34
N GLN A 98 -0.95 21.17 -6.66
CA GLN A 98 -0.67 22.45 -7.34
C GLN A 98 -1.88 23.37 -7.34
N ASP A 99 -3.07 22.83 -7.62
CA ASP A 99 -4.29 23.61 -7.77
C ASP A 99 -4.85 24.06 -6.42
N GLY A 100 -4.77 23.20 -5.39
CA GLY A 100 -5.41 23.44 -4.10
C GLY A 100 -6.95 23.52 -4.20
N PRO A 101 -7.62 23.95 -3.13
CA PRO A 101 -9.06 24.16 -3.15
C PRO A 101 -9.41 25.38 -4.02
N GLY A 102 -10.43 25.23 -4.88
CA GLY A 102 -10.98 26.36 -5.64
C GLY A 102 -11.69 27.37 -4.73
N ASP A 103 -11.96 28.56 -5.28
CA ASP A 103 -12.60 29.64 -4.54
C ASP A 103 -14.02 29.29 -4.06
N GLY A 104 -14.35 29.77 -2.85
CA GLY A 104 -15.68 29.62 -2.25
C GLY A 104 -15.97 28.25 -1.62
N PRO A 105 -17.15 28.10 -1.00
CA PRO A 105 -17.49 26.91 -0.22
C PRO A 105 -17.59 25.63 -1.07
N LEU A 106 -18.07 25.75 -2.32
CA LEU A 106 -18.15 24.62 -3.26
C LEU A 106 -16.77 24.18 -3.75
N GLY A 107 -15.80 25.08 -3.83
CA GLY A 107 -14.42 24.76 -4.22
C GLY A 107 -13.73 23.87 -3.18
N THR A 108 -13.87 24.20 -1.90
CA THR A 108 -13.35 23.36 -0.81
C THR A 108 -14.01 21.99 -0.76
N TRP A 109 -15.34 21.94 -0.99
CA TRP A 109 -16.08 20.67 -1.03
C TRP A 109 -15.66 19.79 -2.21
N SER A 110 -15.57 20.39 -3.40
CA SER A 110 -15.14 19.68 -4.62
C SER A 110 -13.72 19.15 -4.48
N TYR A 111 -12.84 19.92 -3.86
CA TYR A 111 -11.47 19.53 -3.56
C TYR A 111 -11.40 18.28 -2.68
N ALA A 112 -12.12 18.28 -1.55
CA ALA A 112 -12.19 17.12 -0.66
C ALA A 112 -12.69 15.86 -1.39
N ARG A 113 -13.67 15.99 -2.29
CA ARG A 113 -14.16 14.85 -3.08
C ARG A 113 -13.14 14.36 -4.10
N GLN A 114 -12.44 15.26 -4.77
CA GLN A 114 -11.39 14.90 -5.72
C GLN A 114 -10.25 14.17 -5.01
N LEU A 115 -9.82 14.66 -3.84
CA LEU A 115 -8.86 13.96 -2.98
C LEU A 115 -9.34 12.55 -2.63
N ALA A 116 -10.62 12.38 -2.26
CA ALA A 116 -11.17 11.07 -1.95
C ALA A 116 -11.15 10.10 -3.16
N VAL A 117 -11.43 10.60 -4.38
CA VAL A 117 -11.35 9.79 -5.60
C VAL A 117 -9.91 9.36 -5.90
N VAL A 118 -8.95 10.26 -5.71
CA VAL A 118 -7.52 9.97 -5.87
C VAL A 118 -7.05 8.96 -4.84
N ALA A 119 -7.33 9.17 -3.55
CA ALA A 119 -7.01 8.23 -2.47
C ALA A 119 -7.58 6.83 -2.74
N ARG A 120 -8.85 6.74 -3.17
CA ARG A 120 -9.47 5.46 -3.57
C ARG A 120 -8.69 4.78 -4.68
N SER A 121 -8.29 5.53 -5.69
CA SER A 121 -7.54 5.00 -6.84
C SER A 121 -6.15 4.51 -6.42
N MET A 122 -5.50 5.21 -5.48
CA MET A 122 -4.23 4.79 -4.91
C MET A 122 -4.35 3.49 -4.12
N VAL A 123 -5.31 3.39 -3.19
CA VAL A 123 -5.57 2.17 -2.43
C VAL A 123 -5.87 0.99 -3.36
N THR A 124 -6.68 1.22 -4.40
CA THR A 124 -7.00 0.18 -5.38
C THR A 124 -5.73 -0.29 -6.11
N ALA A 125 -4.85 0.63 -6.52
CA ALA A 125 -3.60 0.28 -7.18
C ALA A 125 -2.65 -0.52 -6.25
N LEU A 126 -2.54 -0.14 -4.98
CA LEU A 126 -1.71 -0.87 -4.00
C LEU A 126 -2.23 -2.30 -3.78
N ARG A 127 -3.56 -2.46 -3.68
CA ARG A 127 -4.19 -3.77 -3.54
C ARG A 127 -4.01 -4.64 -4.79
N GLU A 128 -4.25 -4.07 -5.98
CA GLU A 128 -4.01 -4.74 -7.27
C GLU A 128 -2.56 -5.23 -7.37
N HIS A 129 -1.59 -4.37 -7.04
CA HIS A 129 -0.18 -4.75 -7.05
C HIS A 129 0.11 -5.90 -6.06
N ARG A 130 -0.36 -5.79 -4.81
CA ARG A 130 -0.19 -6.84 -3.79
C ARG A 130 -0.76 -8.18 -4.25
N GLU A 131 -1.97 -8.19 -4.81
CA GLU A 131 -2.60 -9.41 -5.36
C GLU A 131 -1.77 -10.02 -6.49
N THR A 132 -1.23 -9.20 -7.40
CA THR A 132 -0.37 -9.71 -8.48
C THR A 132 0.97 -10.25 -7.96
N THR A 133 1.56 -9.65 -6.93
CA THR A 133 2.82 -10.08 -6.34
C THR A 133 2.64 -11.35 -5.49
N GLU A 134 1.58 -11.43 -4.67
CA GLU A 134 1.23 -12.64 -3.91
C GLU A 134 0.85 -13.80 -4.83
N GLY A 135 0.14 -13.53 -5.95
CA GLY A 135 -0.19 -14.53 -6.96
C GLY A 135 0.99 -14.97 -7.84
N ARG A 136 2.02 -14.12 -7.97
CA ARG A 136 3.27 -14.41 -8.70
C ARG A 136 4.34 -15.05 -7.83
N ALA A 137 4.17 -15.10 -6.50
CA ALA A 137 5.08 -15.82 -5.62
C ALA A 137 5.26 -17.25 -6.16
N PRO A 138 6.48 -17.62 -6.60
CA PRO A 138 6.68 -18.93 -7.21
C PRO A 138 6.24 -19.99 -6.21
N TYR A 139 5.51 -20.99 -6.71
CA TYR A 139 5.11 -22.20 -5.99
C TYR A 139 6.32 -23.10 -5.67
N ILE A 140 7.44 -22.50 -5.30
CA ILE A 140 8.71 -23.15 -5.01
C ILE A 140 9.02 -22.81 -3.55
N GLY A 141 8.65 -23.73 -2.65
CA GLY A 141 9.18 -23.75 -1.29
C GLY A 141 8.33 -23.13 -0.18
N ARG A 142 6.98 -23.10 -0.27
CA ARG A 142 6.18 -22.96 0.96
C ARG A 142 6.49 -24.15 1.88
N PRO A 143 7.04 -23.94 3.10
CA PRO A 143 7.16 -25.02 4.07
C PRO A 143 5.75 -25.45 4.47
N GLY A 144 5.33 -26.66 4.11
CA GLY A 144 4.07 -27.26 4.59
C GLY A 144 3.02 -27.65 3.54
N LEU A 145 3.28 -27.52 2.24
CA LEU A 145 2.43 -28.13 1.20
C LEU A 145 3.22 -29.25 0.49
N PRO A 146 2.66 -30.48 0.38
CA PRO A 146 3.34 -31.55 -0.32
C PRO A 146 3.55 -31.15 -1.79
N PRO A 147 4.71 -31.49 -2.39
CA PRO A 147 4.95 -31.21 -3.79
C PRO A 147 3.87 -31.90 -4.62
N LEU A 148 3.21 -31.14 -5.50
CA LEU A 148 2.39 -31.73 -6.55
C LEU A 148 3.35 -32.56 -7.40
N THR A 149 3.28 -33.87 -7.26
CA THR A 149 3.98 -34.79 -8.15
C THR A 149 3.52 -34.46 -9.57
N PRO A 150 4.44 -34.20 -10.52
CA PRO A 150 4.03 -34.09 -11.91
C PRO A 150 3.32 -35.39 -12.27
N SER A 151 2.07 -35.28 -12.69
CA SER A 151 1.34 -36.41 -13.26
C SER A 151 2.16 -36.95 -14.42
N SER A 152 2.78 -38.11 -14.23
CA SER A 152 3.51 -38.82 -15.27
C SER A 152 2.58 -39.13 -16.46
N PRO A 153 3.16 -39.21 -17.67
CA PRO A 153 2.43 -39.23 -18.95
C PRO A 153 1.54 -40.46 -19.16
#